data_AF-A0A838HZM0-F1
#
_entry.id   AF-A0A838HZM0-F1
#
_cell.length_a   1.000
_cell.length_b   1.000
_cell.length_c   1.000
_cell.angle_alpha   90.00
_cell.angle_beta   90.00
_cell.angle_gamma   90.00
#
_symmetry.space_group_name_H-M   'P 1'
#
loop_
_entity.id
_entity.type
_entity.pdbx_description
1 polymer ?
#
loop_
_entity_poly.entity_id
_entity_poly.type
_entity_poly.pdbx_seq_one_letter_code
_entity_poly.pdbx_strand_id
1 'polypeptide(L)'
;MQAVADNLEALGCTPDEQQPDLGGGHLSGTPEELVAEPPVAIYPDRPASSGRHLGQVAKTGVYDTLIDERLLVHNLEHGYINVYHGEGAAPEQVSELKTWAQEQIDGDFDHMIVAPWTGDALPDEANFAYTAWGFRQLCREFDPEVAEVFARAHHGSAGIAPEKTIPAHTGTDQQGVLDPTEENILFPPLDTELGGGEPNAGTQAPSEPVEGSTEQGPGPDSAPDSPLDPSLEPLSGTEGPPTETAS
;
A
#
# COMPACT_ATOMS: atom_id res chain seq x y z
N MET A 1 -3.68 24.60 -19.65
CA MET A 1 -2.46 24.61 -18.82
C MET A 1 -2.17 25.99 -18.22
N GLN A 2 -1.92 27.06 -18.98
CA GLN A 2 -1.65 28.39 -18.35
C GLN A 2 -2.81 28.88 -17.45
N ALA A 3 -4.06 28.74 -17.91
CA ALA A 3 -5.24 29.10 -17.12
C ALA A 3 -5.42 28.25 -15.83
N VAL A 4 -4.99 26.99 -15.84
CA VAL A 4 -5.04 26.10 -14.66
C VAL A 4 -3.98 26.52 -13.64
N ALA A 5 -2.77 26.85 -14.10
CA ALA A 5 -1.70 27.35 -13.25
C ALA A 5 -2.07 28.67 -12.56
N ASP A 6 -2.78 29.55 -13.27
CA ASP A 6 -3.26 30.82 -12.73
C ASP A 6 -4.43 30.64 -11.73
N ASN A 7 -5.07 29.46 -11.69
CA ASN A 7 -6.22 29.15 -10.83
C ASN A 7 -5.84 28.42 -9.53
N LEU A 8 -4.60 27.93 -9.39
CA LEU A 8 -4.18 27.15 -8.22
C LEU A 8 -4.34 27.94 -6.91
N GLU A 9 -3.98 29.22 -6.88
CA GLU A 9 -4.11 30.05 -5.67
C GLU A 9 -5.58 30.22 -5.24
N ALA A 10 -6.48 30.43 -6.19
CA ALA A 10 -7.91 30.61 -5.92
C ALA A 10 -8.55 29.34 -5.34
N LEU A 11 -8.14 28.18 -5.85
CA LEU A 11 -8.58 26.86 -5.37
C LEU A 11 -7.90 26.43 -4.06
N GLY A 12 -6.96 27.24 -3.55
CA GLY A 12 -6.13 26.88 -2.41
C GLY A 12 -5.27 25.65 -2.66
N CYS A 13 -4.84 25.45 -3.91
CA CYS A 13 -3.99 24.34 -4.28
C CYS A 13 -2.51 24.64 -4.00
N THR A 14 -1.81 23.67 -3.42
CA THR A 14 -0.34 23.66 -3.43
C THR A 14 0.16 23.41 -4.86
N PRO A 15 1.44 23.69 -5.15
CA PRO A 15 2.06 23.18 -6.36
C PRO A 15 1.99 21.65 -6.42
N ASP A 16 2.00 21.10 -7.63
CA ASP A 16 2.36 19.71 -7.88
C ASP A 16 3.87 19.58 -7.63
N GLU A 17 4.22 19.08 -6.44
CA GLU A 17 5.61 19.11 -5.95
C GLU A 17 6.12 17.71 -5.62
N GLN A 18 7.37 17.47 -6.02
CA GLN A 18 8.10 16.27 -5.67
C GLN A 18 8.38 16.23 -4.16
N GLN A 19 7.91 15.18 -3.52
CA GLN A 19 8.14 14.90 -2.10
C GLN A 19 9.44 14.09 -1.92
N PRO A 20 10.01 14.04 -0.71
CA PRO A 20 11.10 13.12 -0.40
C PRO A 20 10.73 11.67 -0.75
N ASP A 21 11.62 10.98 -1.47
CA ASP A 21 11.48 9.54 -1.73
C ASP A 21 11.89 8.74 -0.48
N LEU A 22 10.91 8.06 0.12
CA LEU A 22 11.07 7.25 1.32
C LEU A 22 11.35 5.77 0.99
N GLY A 23 11.51 5.41 -0.30
CA GLY A 23 11.72 4.04 -0.78
C GLY A 23 10.43 3.21 -0.87
N GLY A 24 10.55 1.91 -1.17
CA GLY A 24 9.40 1.00 -1.42
C GLY A 24 9.50 -0.35 -0.71
N GLY A 25 9.81 -0.36 0.60
CA GLY A 25 9.92 -1.62 1.34
C GLY A 25 8.57 -2.16 1.82
N HIS A 26 8.21 -3.40 1.46
CA HIS A 26 7.02 -4.03 2.04
C HIS A 26 7.11 -4.15 3.56
N LEU A 27 6.02 -3.83 4.23
CA LEU A 27 5.74 -4.19 5.61
C LEU A 27 5.53 -5.70 5.66
N SER A 28 6.27 -6.36 6.54
CA SER A 28 6.14 -7.79 6.83
C SER A 28 6.15 -7.97 8.34
N GLY A 29 5.41 -8.98 8.81
CA GLY A 29 5.31 -9.27 10.24
C GLY A 29 3.95 -9.80 10.66
N THR A 30 3.82 -10.11 11.94
CA THR A 30 2.54 -10.46 12.58
C THR A 30 1.65 -9.21 12.73
N PRO A 31 0.33 -9.37 12.99
CA PRO A 31 -0.54 -8.24 13.28
C PRO A 31 0.00 -7.34 14.41
N GLU A 32 0.63 -7.90 15.43
CA GLU A 32 1.25 -7.15 16.53
C GLU A 32 2.44 -6.31 16.06
N GLU A 33 3.18 -6.75 15.05
CA GLU A 33 4.28 -5.98 14.46
C GLU A 33 3.74 -4.84 13.58
N LEU A 34 2.65 -5.06 12.84
CA LEU A 34 1.98 -4.01 12.06
C LEU A 34 1.37 -2.92 12.93
N VAL A 35 0.95 -3.24 14.16
CA VAL A 35 0.50 -2.26 15.17
C VAL A 35 1.58 -1.22 15.49
N ALA A 36 2.85 -1.61 15.46
CA ALA A 36 3.97 -0.71 15.74
C ALA A 36 4.29 0.24 14.56
N GLU A 37 3.68 0.02 13.39
CA GLU A 37 3.92 0.80 12.17
C GLU A 37 2.62 1.42 11.61
N PRO A 38 1.89 2.25 12.39
CA PRO A 38 0.80 3.03 11.84
C PRO A 38 1.31 4.06 10.83
N PRO A 39 0.46 4.51 9.88
CA PRO A 39 0.86 5.55 8.93
C PRO A 39 1.47 6.80 9.58
N VAL A 40 0.90 7.26 10.70
CA VAL A 40 1.40 8.44 11.44
C VAL A 40 2.82 8.26 12.02
N ALA A 41 3.28 7.02 12.23
CA ALA A 41 4.61 6.75 12.74
C ALA A 41 5.65 6.57 11.62
N ILE A 42 5.23 6.10 10.44
CA ILE A 42 6.15 5.72 9.35
C ILE A 42 6.20 6.73 8.19
N TYR A 43 5.18 7.57 8.06
CA TYR A 43 5.14 8.63 7.06
C TYR A 43 5.33 10.00 7.73
N PRO A 44 6.48 10.67 7.52
CA PRO A 44 6.71 12.01 8.06
C PRO A 44 5.78 13.05 7.45
N ASP A 45 5.34 12.82 6.22
CA ASP A 45 4.44 13.70 5.45
C ASP A 45 3.25 12.88 4.94
N ARG A 46 2.03 13.31 5.27
CA ARG A 46 0.77 12.62 4.91
C ARG A 46 -0.19 13.55 4.17
N PRO A 47 -0.94 13.11 3.14
CA PRO A 47 -0.93 11.77 2.57
C PRO A 47 0.43 11.39 1.97
N ALA A 48 0.84 10.15 2.18
CA ALA A 48 2.12 9.62 1.76
C ALA A 48 2.16 9.42 0.25
N SER A 49 3.26 9.84 -0.38
CA SER A 49 3.51 9.65 -1.80
C SER A 49 4.56 8.58 -2.09
N SER A 50 5.23 8.06 -1.06
CA SER A 50 6.19 6.95 -1.16
C SER A 50 6.44 6.40 0.25
N GLY A 51 7.22 5.33 0.37
CA GLY A 51 7.64 4.76 1.64
C GLY A 51 7.23 3.30 1.78
N ARG A 52 7.46 2.77 2.98
CA ARG A 52 7.09 1.39 3.31
C ARG A 52 5.58 1.21 3.27
N HIS A 53 5.10 0.09 2.77
CA HIS A 53 3.67 -0.13 2.50
C HIS A 53 3.29 -1.62 2.61
N LEU A 54 2.01 -1.94 2.66
CA LEU A 54 1.54 -3.33 2.74
C LEU A 54 1.77 -4.05 1.40
N GLY A 55 2.03 -5.36 1.44
CA GLY A 55 2.25 -6.15 0.22
C GLY A 55 0.98 -6.44 -0.60
N GLN A 56 -0.19 -6.07 -0.09
CA GLN A 56 -1.46 -6.08 -0.81
C GLN A 56 -1.68 -4.75 -1.53
N VAL A 57 -2.62 -4.71 -2.47
CA VAL A 57 -3.07 -3.50 -3.18
C VAL A 57 -4.58 -3.41 -3.15
N ALA A 58 -5.13 -2.21 -3.31
CA ALA A 58 -6.55 -2.01 -3.55
C ALA A 58 -6.87 -2.10 -5.05
N LYS A 59 -8.07 -2.57 -5.38
CA LYS A 59 -8.64 -2.50 -6.73
C LYS A 59 -8.78 -1.03 -7.17
N THR A 60 -8.62 -0.74 -8.46
CA THR A 60 -9.01 0.54 -9.08
C THR A 60 -10.47 0.83 -8.78
N GLY A 61 -10.80 2.08 -8.43
CA GLY A 61 -12.19 2.46 -8.24
C GLY A 61 -12.43 3.74 -7.45
N VAL A 62 -13.72 4.04 -7.29
CA VAL A 62 -14.23 5.15 -6.51
C VAL A 62 -14.98 4.60 -5.31
N TYR A 63 -14.54 4.96 -4.10
CA TYR A 63 -15.01 4.33 -2.86
C TYR A 63 -15.62 5.34 -1.89
N ASP A 64 -16.61 4.85 -1.14
CA ASP A 64 -17.18 5.51 0.05
C ASP A 64 -16.57 4.97 1.35
N THR A 65 -15.73 3.94 1.26
CA THR A 65 -15.11 3.23 2.37
C THR A 65 -13.71 3.73 2.64
N LEU A 66 -13.31 3.69 3.92
CA LEU A 66 -11.96 4.01 4.35
C LEU A 66 -10.99 2.92 3.91
N ILE A 67 -9.83 3.33 3.39
CA ILE A 67 -8.77 2.43 2.96
C ILE A 67 -7.47 2.84 3.65
N ASP A 68 -6.78 1.86 4.24
CA ASP A 68 -5.50 2.05 4.92
C ASP A 68 -4.51 2.70 3.95
N GLU A 69 -3.91 3.81 4.38
CA GLU A 69 -2.93 4.53 3.58
C GLU A 69 -1.75 3.65 3.19
N ARG A 70 -1.34 2.71 4.05
CA ARG A 70 -0.25 1.77 3.74
C ARG A 70 -0.60 0.81 2.62
N LEU A 71 -1.88 0.53 2.40
CA LEU A 71 -2.32 -0.25 1.24
C LEU A 71 -2.23 0.61 -0.02
N LEU A 72 -2.69 1.85 0.06
CA LEU A 72 -2.74 2.77 -1.07
C LEU A 72 -1.35 3.27 -1.51
N VAL A 73 -0.36 3.34 -0.62
CA VAL A 73 1.03 3.64 -1.04
C VAL A 73 1.59 2.53 -1.95
N HIS A 74 1.18 1.28 -1.81
CA HIS A 74 1.57 0.22 -2.74
C HIS A 74 0.95 0.46 -4.13
N ASN A 75 -0.32 0.88 -4.20
CA ASN A 75 -0.91 1.30 -5.47
C ASN A 75 -0.08 2.41 -6.14
N LEU A 76 0.45 3.37 -5.38
CA LEU A 76 1.32 4.42 -5.95
C LEU A 76 2.57 3.83 -6.60
N GLU A 77 3.18 2.79 -6.04
CA GLU A 77 4.36 2.11 -6.61
C GLU A 77 4.06 1.53 -8.00
N HIS A 78 2.82 1.13 -8.24
CA HIS A 78 2.30 0.60 -9.51
C HIS A 78 1.83 1.71 -10.46
N GLY A 79 2.07 2.99 -10.12
CA GLY A 79 1.76 4.14 -10.97
C GLY A 79 0.35 4.70 -10.80
N TYR A 80 -0.31 4.42 -9.67
CA TYR A 80 -1.63 4.98 -9.38
C TYR A 80 -1.60 6.45 -9.02
N ILE A 81 -2.76 7.08 -9.26
CA ILE A 81 -3.18 8.30 -8.61
C ILE A 81 -4.15 7.93 -7.49
N ASN A 82 -3.78 8.21 -6.24
CA ASN A 82 -4.75 8.17 -5.15
C ASN A 82 -5.27 9.57 -4.90
N VAL A 83 -6.59 9.71 -4.88
CA VAL A 83 -7.29 10.95 -4.56
C VAL A 83 -8.06 10.77 -3.25
N TYR A 84 -7.74 11.60 -2.27
CA TYR A 84 -8.43 11.63 -0.99
C TYR A 84 -9.38 12.81 -0.91
N HIS A 85 -10.54 12.62 -0.28
CA HIS A 85 -11.38 13.73 0.17
C HIS A 85 -11.52 13.71 1.70
N GLY A 86 -11.30 14.86 2.35
CA GLY A 86 -11.46 15.03 3.79
C GLY A 86 -12.91 15.22 4.21
N GLU A 87 -13.19 15.11 5.51
CA GLU A 87 -14.54 15.34 6.06
C GLU A 87 -15.05 16.79 5.85
N GLY A 88 -14.13 17.74 5.67
CA GLY A 88 -14.46 19.14 5.39
C GLY A 88 -14.88 19.43 3.93
N ALA A 89 -14.73 18.46 3.03
CA ALA A 89 -15.09 18.63 1.63
C ALA A 89 -16.60 18.84 1.44
N ALA A 90 -16.98 19.82 0.60
CA ALA A 90 -18.38 20.04 0.27
C ALA A 90 -18.97 18.79 -0.42
N PRO A 91 -20.16 18.30 -0.02
CA PRO A 91 -20.75 17.10 -0.61
C PRO A 91 -20.92 17.17 -2.13
N GLU A 92 -21.24 18.35 -2.66
CA GLU A 92 -21.37 18.59 -4.10
C GLU A 92 -20.02 18.39 -4.83
N GLN A 93 -18.92 18.86 -4.24
CA GLN A 93 -17.58 18.67 -4.80
C GLN A 93 -17.10 17.23 -4.69
N VAL A 94 -17.45 16.52 -3.61
CA VAL A 94 -17.17 15.08 -3.50
C VAL A 94 -17.95 14.31 -4.59
N SER A 95 -19.21 14.66 -4.83
CA SER A 95 -19.98 14.07 -5.93
C SER A 95 -19.33 14.36 -7.30
N GLU A 96 -18.88 15.59 -7.52
CA GLU A 96 -18.21 15.98 -8.77
C GLU A 96 -16.90 15.22 -8.97
N LEU A 97 -16.05 15.12 -7.94
CA LEU A 97 -14.83 14.31 -7.93
C LEU A 97 -15.12 12.86 -8.30
N LYS A 98 -16.13 12.25 -7.68
CA LYS A 98 -16.48 10.85 -7.91
C LYS A 98 -16.96 10.61 -9.34
N THR A 99 -17.78 11.52 -9.88
CA THR A 99 -18.19 11.46 -11.29
C THR A 99 -17.00 11.61 -12.23
N TRP A 100 -16.17 12.62 -12.04
CA TRP A 100 -14.97 12.84 -12.85
C TRP A 100 -14.05 11.62 -12.81
N ALA A 101 -13.74 11.10 -11.63
CA ALA A 101 -12.82 9.97 -11.47
C ALA A 101 -13.36 8.70 -12.13
N GLN A 102 -14.67 8.44 -12.04
CA GLN A 102 -15.28 7.30 -12.74
C GLN A 102 -15.14 7.44 -14.26
N GLU A 103 -15.39 8.63 -14.81
CA GLU A 103 -15.19 8.90 -16.24
C GLU A 103 -13.73 8.73 -16.67
N GLN A 104 -12.78 9.13 -15.82
CA GLN A 104 -11.35 8.95 -16.08
C GLN A 104 -10.91 7.48 -16.04
N ILE A 105 -11.40 6.71 -15.06
CA ILE A 105 -11.13 5.28 -14.90
C ILE A 105 -11.64 4.49 -16.11
N ASP A 106 -12.85 4.82 -16.59
CA ASP A 106 -13.44 4.19 -17.78
C ASP A 106 -12.76 4.65 -19.10
N GLY A 107 -11.95 5.70 -19.02
CA GLY A 107 -11.26 6.34 -20.13
C GLY A 107 -9.74 6.16 -20.07
N ASP A 108 -9.02 7.26 -19.87
CA ASP A 108 -7.57 7.35 -20.06
C ASP A 108 -6.75 7.04 -18.79
N PHE A 109 -7.36 7.03 -17.59
CA PHE A 109 -6.65 6.90 -16.31
C PHE A 109 -7.15 5.72 -15.46
N ASP A 110 -6.90 4.51 -15.92
CA ASP A 110 -7.26 3.23 -15.28
C ASP A 110 -6.50 2.90 -13.96
N HIS A 111 -5.46 3.67 -13.60
CA HIS A 111 -4.71 3.53 -12.34
C HIS A 111 -5.12 4.66 -11.40
N MET A 112 -6.36 4.63 -10.92
CA MET A 112 -6.90 5.67 -10.07
C MET A 112 -7.75 5.08 -8.95
N ILE A 113 -7.56 5.61 -7.74
CA ILE A 113 -8.38 5.30 -6.58
C ILE A 113 -8.88 6.61 -5.97
N VAL A 114 -10.18 6.70 -5.70
CA VAL A 114 -10.76 7.76 -4.88
C VAL A 114 -11.27 7.16 -3.58
N ALA A 115 -10.89 7.72 -2.44
CA ALA A 115 -11.39 7.28 -1.13
C ALA A 115 -11.50 8.45 -0.13
N PRO A 116 -12.32 8.33 0.93
CA PRO A 116 -12.27 9.27 2.04
C PRO A 116 -10.92 9.20 2.77
N TRP A 117 -10.47 10.32 3.32
CA TRP A 117 -9.24 10.41 4.10
C TRP A 117 -9.39 9.69 5.46
N THR A 118 -8.39 8.89 5.84
CA THR A 118 -8.39 8.12 7.10
C THR A 118 -7.81 8.86 8.30
N GLY A 119 -7.16 10.01 8.09
CA GLY A 119 -6.70 10.87 9.18
C GLY A 119 -7.75 11.91 9.57
N ASP A 120 -7.53 12.58 10.71
CA ASP A 120 -8.48 13.57 11.24
C ASP A 120 -8.75 14.74 10.30
N ALA A 121 -7.68 15.26 9.66
CA ALA A 121 -7.75 16.32 8.67
C ALA A 121 -6.61 16.15 7.66
N LEU A 122 -6.82 16.64 6.43
CA LEU A 122 -5.73 16.83 5.49
C LEU A 122 -4.91 18.07 5.93
N PRO A 123 -3.59 18.11 5.65
CA PRO A 123 -2.75 19.26 5.95
C PRO A 123 -3.14 20.50 5.13
N ASP A 124 -2.61 21.65 5.51
CA ASP A 124 -2.75 22.94 4.80
C ASP A 124 -4.20 23.39 4.55
N GLU A 125 -5.12 23.01 5.43
CA GLU A 125 -6.57 23.31 5.32
C GLU A 125 -7.18 22.74 4.03
N ALA A 126 -6.55 21.72 3.44
CA ALA A 126 -7.01 21.07 2.24
C ALA A 126 -8.24 20.20 2.52
N ASN A 127 -9.08 20.06 1.49
CA ASN A 127 -10.20 19.12 1.49
C ASN A 127 -9.99 18.00 0.48
N PHE A 128 -9.06 18.17 -0.46
CA PHE A 128 -8.72 17.21 -1.49
C PHE A 128 -7.21 17.04 -1.54
N ALA A 129 -6.76 15.80 -1.73
CA ALA A 129 -5.35 15.50 -1.92
C ALA A 129 -5.17 14.53 -3.07
N TYR A 130 -4.19 14.80 -3.93
CA TYR A 130 -3.76 13.96 -5.02
C TYR A 130 -2.35 13.47 -4.71
N THR A 131 -2.14 12.16 -4.82
CA THR A 131 -0.82 11.56 -4.65
C THR A 131 -0.51 10.64 -5.81
N ALA A 132 0.74 10.70 -6.24
CA ALA A 132 1.38 9.76 -7.13
C ALA A 132 2.74 9.38 -6.52
N TRP A 133 3.44 8.37 -7.04
CA TRP A 133 4.74 8.02 -6.47
C TRP A 133 5.71 9.20 -6.49
N GLY A 134 6.10 9.67 -5.31
CA GLY A 134 7.00 10.82 -5.12
C GLY A 134 6.38 12.19 -5.36
N PHE A 135 5.07 12.31 -5.62
CA PHE A 135 4.40 13.58 -5.89
C PHE A 135 3.13 13.76 -5.07
N ARG A 136 2.86 15.00 -4.70
CA ARG A 136 1.64 15.36 -3.96
C ARG A 136 1.16 16.74 -4.35
N GLN A 137 -0.15 16.89 -4.43
CA GLN A 137 -0.83 18.16 -4.52
C GLN A 137 -2.03 18.17 -3.57
N LEU A 138 -2.19 19.26 -2.82
CA LEU A 138 -3.30 19.46 -1.89
C LEU A 138 -4.15 20.61 -2.38
N CYS A 139 -5.47 20.55 -2.24
CA CYS A 139 -6.38 21.62 -2.65
C CYS A 139 -7.51 21.80 -1.64
N ARG A 140 -7.94 23.05 -1.44
CA ARG A 140 -9.12 23.36 -0.62
C ARG A 140 -10.41 23.08 -1.36
N GLU A 141 -10.43 23.31 -2.67
CA GLU A 141 -11.58 23.09 -3.54
C GLU A 141 -11.23 22.08 -4.63
N PHE A 142 -12.20 21.24 -5.00
CA PHE A 142 -12.05 20.34 -6.14
C PHE A 142 -12.24 21.12 -7.44
N ASP A 143 -11.36 20.86 -8.40
CA ASP A 143 -11.46 21.35 -9.78
C ASP A 143 -11.01 20.20 -10.72
N PRO A 144 -11.84 19.80 -11.70
CA PRO A 144 -11.54 18.68 -12.58
C PRO A 144 -10.35 18.95 -13.52
N GLU A 145 -10.08 20.22 -13.89
CA GLU A 145 -8.92 20.55 -14.73
C GLU A 145 -7.61 20.42 -13.96
N VAL A 146 -7.59 20.82 -12.67
CA VAL A 146 -6.44 20.62 -11.78
C VAL A 146 -6.17 19.13 -11.59
N ALA A 147 -7.21 18.36 -11.27
CA ALA A 147 -7.12 16.92 -11.08
C ALA A 147 -6.62 16.19 -12.35
N GLU A 148 -7.10 16.60 -13.53
CA GLU A 148 -6.65 16.07 -14.81
C GLU A 148 -5.18 16.41 -15.09
N VAL A 149 -4.72 17.62 -14.78
CA VAL A 149 -3.31 18.00 -14.96
C VAL A 149 -2.40 17.12 -14.10
N PHE A 150 -2.76 16.91 -12.83
CA PHE A 150 -1.99 16.02 -11.94
C PHE A 150 -2.00 14.57 -12.45
N ALA A 151 -3.18 14.04 -12.79
CA ALA A 151 -3.31 12.68 -13.30
C ALA A 151 -2.51 12.47 -14.58
N ARG A 152 -2.58 13.40 -15.54
CA ARG A 152 -1.83 13.33 -16.80
C ARG A 152 -0.32 13.38 -16.61
N ALA A 153 0.16 14.10 -15.59
CA ALA A 153 1.58 14.20 -15.29
C ALA A 153 2.14 12.90 -14.69
N HIS A 154 1.34 12.17 -13.92
CA HIS A 154 1.87 11.10 -13.06
C HIS A 154 1.25 9.71 -13.23
N HIS A 155 0.13 9.58 -13.92
CA HIS A 155 -0.55 8.30 -14.11
C HIS A 155 0.30 7.32 -14.91
N GLY A 156 0.36 6.07 -14.42
CA GLY A 156 1.04 4.96 -15.06
C GLY A 156 2.45 5.33 -15.53
N SER A 157 2.72 5.08 -16.81
CA SER A 157 4.06 5.29 -17.38
C SER A 157 4.53 6.75 -17.42
N ALA A 158 3.63 7.74 -17.28
CA ALA A 158 3.97 9.16 -17.27
C ALA A 158 4.74 9.57 -16.01
N GLY A 159 4.37 9.00 -14.85
CA GLY A 159 5.01 9.27 -13.56
C GLY A 159 6.36 8.57 -13.38
N ILE A 160 6.86 8.59 -12.15
CA ILE A 160 8.18 8.02 -11.79
C ILE A 160 8.08 6.74 -10.94
N ALA A 161 6.89 6.16 -10.81
CA ALA A 161 6.70 5.03 -9.91
C ALA A 161 7.57 3.82 -10.28
N PRO A 162 8.16 3.11 -9.31
CA PRO A 162 9.09 2.00 -9.55
C PRO A 162 8.51 0.88 -10.42
N GLU A 163 7.23 0.56 -10.22
CA GLU A 163 6.54 -0.57 -10.87
C GLU A 163 5.40 -0.10 -11.80
N LYS A 164 5.50 1.12 -12.35
CA LYS A 164 4.50 1.75 -13.23
C LYS A 164 4.14 1.01 -14.53
N THR A 165 4.74 -0.15 -14.78
CA THR A 165 4.45 -1.02 -15.92
C THR A 165 3.49 -2.16 -15.57
N ILE A 166 3.18 -2.36 -14.28
CA ILE A 166 2.17 -3.32 -13.86
C ILE A 166 0.80 -2.80 -14.32
N PRO A 167 -0.06 -3.66 -14.93
CA PRO A 167 -1.40 -3.24 -15.32
C PRO A 167 -2.27 -2.87 -14.11
N ALA A 168 -3.26 -2.01 -14.35
CA ALA A 168 -4.26 -1.67 -13.35
C ALA A 168 -4.97 -2.90 -12.78
N HIS A 169 -5.31 -2.83 -11.49
CA HIS A 169 -5.94 -3.87 -10.69
C HIS A 169 -7.45 -3.69 -10.80
N THR A 170 -8.03 -4.13 -11.91
CA THR A 170 -9.46 -3.94 -12.20
C THR A 170 -10.33 -5.12 -11.77
N GLY A 171 -9.73 -6.26 -11.42
CA GLY A 171 -10.39 -7.49 -10.99
C GLY A 171 -9.94 -7.98 -9.62
N THR A 172 -10.71 -8.87 -9.01
CA THR A 172 -10.42 -9.50 -7.71
C THR A 172 -9.86 -10.91 -7.83
N ASP A 173 -9.63 -11.38 -9.05
CA ASP A 173 -9.03 -12.68 -9.36
C ASP A 173 -7.51 -12.67 -9.23
N GLN A 174 -6.91 -11.48 -9.12
CA GLN A 174 -5.49 -11.26 -8.89
C GLN A 174 -5.13 -11.47 -7.41
N GLN A 175 -4.13 -12.31 -7.17
CA GLN A 175 -3.62 -12.56 -5.82
C GLN A 175 -3.16 -11.25 -5.17
N GLY A 176 -3.67 -10.93 -3.98
CA GLY A 176 -3.25 -9.76 -3.22
C GLY A 176 -3.99 -8.46 -3.56
N VAL A 177 -4.95 -8.49 -4.49
CA VAL A 177 -5.88 -7.37 -4.74
C VAL A 177 -7.07 -7.47 -3.78
N LEU A 178 -7.33 -6.41 -3.05
CA LEU A 178 -8.48 -6.28 -2.15
C LEU A 178 -9.54 -5.38 -2.77
N ASP A 179 -10.81 -5.67 -2.49
CA ASP A 179 -11.96 -4.91 -2.99
C ASP A 179 -12.60 -4.08 -1.87
N PRO A 180 -12.39 -2.76 -1.84
CA PRO A 180 -12.96 -1.89 -0.80
C PRO A 180 -14.46 -1.61 -0.95
N THR A 181 -15.17 -2.19 -1.92
CA THR A 181 -16.54 -1.77 -2.28
C THR A 181 -17.54 -1.86 -1.11
N GLU A 182 -17.46 -2.89 -0.26
CA GLU A 182 -18.49 -3.14 0.77
C GLU A 182 -18.07 -2.77 2.19
N GLU A 183 -16.77 -2.73 2.49
CA GLU A 183 -16.27 -2.51 3.84
C GLU A 183 -14.98 -1.69 3.86
N ASN A 184 -14.76 -1.02 4.99
CA ASN A 184 -13.50 -0.34 5.25
C ASN A 184 -12.36 -1.37 5.30
N ILE A 185 -11.26 -1.08 4.61
CA ILE A 185 -10.05 -1.89 4.66
C ILE A 185 -9.03 -1.16 5.51
N LEU A 186 -9.06 -1.40 6.82
CA LEU A 186 -8.13 -0.82 7.79
C LEU A 186 -7.34 -1.93 8.45
N PHE A 187 -6.02 -1.80 8.51
CA PHE A 187 -5.17 -2.75 9.20
C PHE A 187 -4.74 -2.18 10.56
N PRO A 188 -4.51 -3.02 11.58
CA PRO A 188 -4.01 -2.56 12.87
C PRO A 188 -2.77 -1.64 12.74
N PRO A 189 -2.67 -0.57 13.55
CA PRO A 189 -3.58 -0.22 14.65
C PRO A 189 -4.81 0.60 14.25
N LEU A 190 -5.05 0.85 12.95
CA LEU A 190 -6.17 1.68 12.50
C LEU A 190 -7.55 1.01 12.65
N ASP A 191 -7.58 -0.30 12.92
CA ASP A 191 -8.80 -1.10 13.08
C ASP A 191 -9.50 -0.87 14.44
N THR A 192 -8.76 -0.52 15.51
CA THR A 192 -9.32 -0.58 16.87
C THR A 192 -9.91 0.72 17.43
N GLU A 193 -9.53 1.89 16.91
CA GLU A 193 -9.91 3.20 17.53
C GLU A 193 -10.91 4.03 16.71
N LEU A 194 -11.34 3.55 15.53
CA LEU A 194 -12.39 4.19 14.70
C LEU A 194 -13.72 3.40 14.70
N GLY A 195 -14.00 2.64 15.77
CA GLY A 195 -15.33 2.08 16.04
C GLY A 195 -15.63 0.68 15.46
N GLY A 196 -14.63 -0.21 15.36
CA GLY A 196 -14.83 -1.63 15.02
C GLY A 196 -14.99 -2.50 16.27
N GLY A 197 -16.11 -3.19 16.38
CA GLY A 197 -16.31 -4.27 17.36
C GLY A 197 -15.37 -5.45 17.11
N GLU A 198 -15.26 -6.30 18.14
CA GLU A 198 -14.33 -7.44 18.24
C GLU A 198 -14.11 -8.22 16.93
N PRO A 199 -12.86 -8.68 16.65
CA PRO A 199 -12.57 -9.51 15.50
C PRO A 199 -13.42 -10.77 15.57
N ASN A 200 -14.27 -10.96 14.56
CA ASN A 200 -15.09 -12.15 14.45
C ASN A 200 -14.15 -13.35 14.32
N ALA A 201 -14.05 -14.11 15.42
CA ALA A 201 -13.26 -15.32 15.49
C ALA A 201 -13.66 -16.23 14.33
N GLY A 202 -12.65 -16.65 13.56
CA GLY A 202 -12.80 -17.37 12.32
C GLY A 202 -13.81 -18.52 12.39
N THR A 203 -14.49 -18.70 11.26
CA THR A 203 -15.10 -19.94 10.81
C THR A 203 -14.29 -21.14 11.29
N GLN A 204 -14.83 -21.82 12.30
CA GLN A 204 -14.37 -23.15 12.69
C GLN A 204 -14.57 -24.08 11.48
N ALA A 205 -13.47 -24.63 10.98
CA ALA A 205 -13.52 -25.82 10.14
C ALA A 205 -14.18 -26.96 10.94
N PRO A 206 -15.14 -27.71 10.38
CA PRO A 206 -15.70 -28.86 11.06
C PRO A 206 -14.68 -30.00 11.11
N SER A 207 -14.16 -30.29 12.30
CA SER A 207 -13.51 -31.55 12.61
C SER A 207 -14.56 -32.64 12.80
N GLU A 208 -14.61 -33.60 11.89
CA GLU A 208 -15.37 -34.85 12.08
C GLU A 208 -14.66 -35.76 13.11
N PRO A 209 -15.39 -36.42 14.03
CA PRO A 209 -14.82 -37.42 14.91
C PRO A 209 -14.87 -38.81 14.27
N VAL A 210 -13.75 -39.54 14.27
CA VAL A 210 -13.73 -40.99 14.09
C VAL A 210 -13.30 -41.63 15.41
N GLU A 211 -14.25 -42.30 16.06
CA GLU A 211 -14.01 -43.17 17.21
C GLU A 211 -13.47 -44.54 16.77
N GLY A 212 -12.39 -44.98 17.40
CA GLY A 212 -12.43 -46.21 18.21
C GLY A 212 -11.99 -47.56 17.61
N SER A 213 -10.80 -47.99 18.10
CA SER A 213 -10.46 -49.33 18.59
C SER A 213 -9.92 -50.38 17.60
N THR A 214 -8.63 -50.75 17.75
CA THR A 214 -8.23 -51.94 18.54
C THR A 214 -6.71 -52.02 18.73
N GLU A 215 -6.27 -52.21 19.97
CA GLU A 215 -4.91 -52.63 20.35
C GLU A 215 -4.79 -54.17 20.35
N GLN A 216 -3.60 -54.70 20.00
CA GLN A 216 -2.98 -55.88 20.65
C GLN A 216 -1.55 -56.20 20.14
N GLY A 217 -0.56 -56.07 21.03
CA GLY A 217 0.47 -57.10 21.28
C GLY A 217 1.87 -57.02 20.61
N PRO A 218 2.93 -57.64 21.19
CA PRO A 218 4.18 -56.94 21.52
C PRO A 218 5.52 -57.55 21.00
N GLY A 219 6.55 -56.69 20.89
CA GLY A 219 8.01 -56.92 21.03
C GLY A 219 8.75 -57.83 20.02
N PRO A 220 10.12 -57.93 20.03
CA PRO A 220 11.11 -57.26 20.90
C PRO A 220 12.39 -56.72 20.18
N ASP A 221 13.26 -56.10 21.00
CA ASP A 221 14.74 -56.06 20.94
C ASP A 221 15.49 -55.52 19.72
N SER A 222 16.23 -54.42 19.92
CA SER A 222 17.71 -54.41 19.99
C SER A 222 18.27 -52.98 19.82
N ALA A 223 18.93 -52.48 20.87
CA ALA A 223 20.04 -51.53 20.77
C ALA A 223 21.33 -52.31 21.11
N PRO A 224 22.56 -51.76 21.10
CA PRO A 224 23.03 -50.40 20.75
C PRO A 224 24.34 -50.40 19.91
N ASP A 225 25.00 -49.24 19.87
CA ASP A 225 26.47 -49.05 19.89
C ASP A 225 27.21 -48.84 18.55
N SER A 226 27.70 -47.61 18.33
CA SER A 226 29.16 -47.35 18.27
C SER A 226 29.50 -45.86 18.06
N PRO A 227 30.72 -45.42 18.44
CA PRO A 227 31.01 -44.05 18.85
C PRO A 227 31.95 -43.25 17.92
N LEU A 228 32.07 -41.97 18.27
CA LEU A 228 33.13 -40.96 18.06
C LEU A 228 34.46 -41.39 17.38
N ASP A 229 34.96 -40.58 16.43
CA ASP A 229 36.31 -39.98 16.50
C ASP A 229 36.45 -38.73 15.58
N PRO A 230 36.99 -37.59 16.09
CA PRO A 230 37.40 -36.40 15.35
C PRO A 230 38.92 -36.34 15.09
N SER A 231 39.34 -35.93 13.89
CA SER A 231 40.74 -35.53 13.60
C SER A 231 40.76 -34.56 12.41
N LEU A 232 41.04 -33.26 12.61
CA LEU A 232 42.36 -32.60 12.70
C LEU A 232 42.98 -32.21 11.34
N GLU A 233 42.62 -30.99 10.89
CA GLU A 233 43.46 -29.86 10.41
C GLU A 233 44.48 -30.05 9.22
N PRO A 234 45.28 -29.02 8.82
CA PRO A 234 45.06 -28.26 7.58
C PRO A 234 46.31 -28.14 6.67
N LEU A 235 46.19 -27.55 5.48
CA LEU A 235 47.32 -27.03 4.69
C LEU A 235 46.84 -25.73 4.02
N SER A 236 47.26 -24.52 4.42
CA SER A 236 48.54 -23.84 4.07
C SER A 236 48.93 -24.10 2.61
N GLY A 237 49.07 -23.17 1.67
CA GLY A 237 49.06 -21.70 1.62
C GLY A 237 49.56 -21.32 0.21
N THR A 238 49.49 -20.03 -0.16
CA THR A 238 50.52 -19.22 -0.87
C THR A 238 49.87 -18.00 -1.54
N GLU A 239 50.07 -16.85 -0.91
CA GLU A 239 50.52 -15.55 -1.45
C GLU A 239 50.33 -15.22 -2.95
N GLY A 240 49.57 -14.16 -3.22
CA GLY A 240 50.15 -12.84 -3.56
C GLY A 240 50.16 -12.37 -5.04
N PRO A 241 49.92 -11.06 -5.34
CA PRO A 241 49.52 -10.52 -6.66
C PRO A 241 50.67 -9.78 -7.40
N PRO A 242 50.43 -9.03 -8.51
CA PRO A 242 50.04 -7.62 -8.36
C PRO A 242 49.14 -7.00 -9.45
N THR A 243 48.69 -5.80 -9.11
CA THR A 243 48.09 -4.68 -9.86
C THR A 243 48.81 -4.27 -11.16
N GLU A 244 48.05 -3.79 -12.14
CA GLU A 244 48.50 -2.68 -13.01
C GLU A 244 47.32 -1.78 -13.44
N THR A 245 47.59 -0.47 -13.34
CA THR A 245 46.80 0.69 -13.79
C THR A 245 47.50 1.33 -15.00
N ALA A 246 46.77 2.20 -15.72
CA ALA A 246 47.17 3.11 -16.83
C ALA A 246 46.85 2.53 -18.22
N SER A 247 46.24 3.23 -19.18
CA SER A 247 45.98 4.67 -19.40
C SER A 247 44.69 4.85 -20.21
#